data_AF-A0A848N3L9-F1
#
_entry.id   AF-A0A848N3L9-F1
#
_cell.length_a   1.000
_cell.length_b   1.000
_cell.length_c   1.000
_cell.angle_alpha   90.00
_cell.angle_beta   90.00
_cell.angle_gamma   90.00
#
_symmetry.space_group_name_H-M   'P 1'
#
loop_
_entity.id
_entity.type
_entity.pdbx_description
1 polymer ?
#
loop_
_entity_poly.entity_id
_entity_poly.type
_entity_poly.pdbx_seq_one_letter_code
_entity_poly.pdbx_strand_id
1 'polypeptide(L)'
;MKKILFLIIFCLLLVSCVQKAYKQTVIYTVKVPNSNNITSVGVRGDNKPLSWDQDTQLSKIDGDNLYQVKITYITGYKFAEVKFTINGEYELQNMPNRKVKFNDSGITYYNAVFDQEKK
;
A
#
# COMPACT_ATOMS: atom_id res chain seq x y z
N MET A 1 12.24 19.43 -43.10
CA MET A 1 11.86 19.75 -41.70
C MET A 1 10.90 18.72 -41.09
N LYS A 2 9.71 18.46 -41.68
CA LYS A 2 8.74 17.46 -41.16
C LYS A 2 9.32 16.04 -40.96
N LYS A 3 10.19 15.58 -41.87
CA LYS A 3 10.84 14.25 -41.79
C LYS A 3 11.82 14.12 -40.60
N ILE A 4 12.50 15.21 -40.23
CA ILE A 4 13.43 15.25 -39.09
C ILE A 4 12.65 15.25 -37.78
N LEU A 5 11.54 15.98 -37.71
CA LEU A 5 10.65 15.99 -36.55
C LEU A 5 10.06 14.59 -36.28
N PHE A 6 9.69 13.86 -37.33
CA PHE A 6 9.19 12.48 -37.22
C PHE A 6 10.24 11.51 -36.68
N LEU A 7 11.51 11.68 -37.08
CA LEU A 7 12.63 10.87 -36.58
C LEU A 7 12.93 11.13 -35.11
N ILE A 8 12.87 12.39 -34.65
CA ILE A 8 13.08 12.75 -33.25
C ILE A 8 11.96 12.17 -32.36
N ILE A 9 10.70 12.26 -32.80
CA ILE A 9 9.57 11.67 -32.08
C ILE A 9 9.72 10.14 -32.02
N PHE A 10 10.14 9.51 -33.12
CA PHE A 10 10.37 8.06 -33.15
C PHE A 10 11.50 7.62 -32.21
N CYS A 11 12.60 8.37 -32.13
CA CYS A 11 13.70 8.07 -31.20
C CYS A 11 13.30 8.22 -29.72
N LEU A 12 12.41 9.16 -29.39
CA LEU A 12 11.90 9.33 -28.02
C LEU A 12 11.00 8.18 -27.56
N LEU A 13 10.40 7.41 -28.47
CA LEU A 13 9.62 6.22 -28.14
C LEU A 13 10.49 5.01 -27.78
N LEU A 14 11.79 5.03 -28.13
CA LEU A 14 12.71 3.92 -27.89
C LEU A 14 13.38 3.95 -26.50
N VAL A 15 13.22 5.04 -25.74
CA VAL A 15 13.84 5.22 -24.40
C VAL A 15 12.88 4.89 -23.24
N SER A 16 12.05 3.86 -23.38
CA SER A 16 11.25 3.37 -22.25
C SER A 16 12.13 2.67 -21.22
N CYS A 17 12.82 3.43 -20.37
CA CYS A 17 13.45 2.90 -19.17
C CYS A 17 12.36 2.44 -18.20
N VAL A 18 11.96 1.17 -18.29
CA VAL A 18 11.16 0.54 -17.23
C VAL A 18 12.07 0.42 -16.01
N GLN A 19 11.70 1.11 -14.93
CA GLN A 19 12.42 1.03 -13.67
C GLN A 19 12.46 -0.42 -13.17
N LYS A 20 13.64 -0.91 -12.79
CA LYS A 20 13.79 -2.26 -12.24
C LYS A 20 12.89 -2.42 -11.00
N ALA A 21 12.06 -3.46 -10.99
CA ALA A 21 11.19 -3.80 -9.88
C ALA A 21 11.86 -4.80 -8.95
N TYR A 22 11.55 -4.69 -7.66
CA TYR A 22 12.05 -5.53 -6.59
C TYR A 22 10.90 -6.13 -5.81
N LYS A 23 11.13 -7.31 -5.21
CA LYS A 23 10.19 -7.92 -4.29
C LYS A 23 10.26 -7.18 -2.96
N GLN A 24 9.13 -6.63 -2.53
CA GLN A 24 8.99 -5.91 -1.26
C GLN A 24 7.86 -6.55 -0.46
N THR A 25 8.17 -7.10 0.71
CA THR A 25 7.20 -7.74 1.59
C THR A 25 6.89 -6.83 2.77
N VAL A 26 5.62 -6.54 3.02
CA VAL A 26 5.18 -5.79 4.19
C VAL A 26 4.27 -6.65 5.05
N ILE A 27 4.57 -6.72 6.34
CA ILE A 27 3.70 -7.28 7.37
C ILE A 27 3.00 -6.10 8.03
N TYR A 28 1.74 -5.89 7.66
CA TYR A 28 0.89 -4.85 8.23
C TYR A 28 0.23 -5.38 9.49
N THR A 29 0.41 -4.69 10.62
CA THR A 29 -0.32 -4.96 11.85
C THR A 29 -1.03 -3.69 12.29
N VAL A 30 -2.34 -3.77 12.50
CA VAL A 30 -3.15 -2.65 12.99
C VAL A 30 -3.85 -3.04 14.28
N LYS A 31 -3.76 -2.16 15.29
CA LYS A 31 -4.58 -2.22 16.49
C LYS A 31 -5.87 -1.45 16.23
N VAL A 32 -7.00 -2.12 16.42
CA VAL A 32 -8.33 -1.50 16.29
C VAL A 32 -8.99 -1.29 17.66
N PRO A 33 -9.93 -0.33 17.81
CA PRO A 33 -10.64 -0.11 19.06
C PRO A 33 -11.42 -1.36 19.53
N ASN A 34 -11.61 -1.49 20.85
CA ASN A 34 -12.55 -2.46 21.41
C ASN A 34 -13.98 -2.04 21.02
N SER A 35 -14.57 -2.73 20.05
CA SER A 35 -15.96 -2.54 19.63
C SER A 35 -16.58 -3.88 19.26
N ASN A 36 -17.82 -4.08 19.69
CA ASN A 36 -18.57 -5.31 19.43
C ASN A 36 -19.11 -5.40 17.99
N ASN A 37 -19.01 -4.32 17.21
CA ASN A 37 -19.61 -4.23 15.87
C ASN A 37 -18.60 -4.40 14.72
N ILE A 38 -17.38 -4.89 15.00
CA ILE A 38 -16.36 -5.12 13.97
C ILE A 38 -16.63 -6.47 13.30
N THR A 39 -17.02 -6.45 12.03
CA THR A 39 -17.26 -7.64 11.20
C THR A 39 -16.10 -7.91 10.25
N SER A 40 -15.39 -6.87 9.80
CA SER A 40 -14.19 -7.00 8.98
C SER A 40 -13.16 -5.91 9.26
N VAL A 41 -11.90 -6.25 9.06
CA VAL A 41 -10.77 -5.31 9.05
C VAL A 41 -9.99 -5.54 7.77
N GLY A 42 -9.68 -4.46 7.06
CA GLY A 42 -9.04 -4.50 5.75
C GLY A 42 -7.89 -3.52 5.61
N VAL A 43 -7.17 -3.65 4.50
CA VAL A 43 -6.23 -2.66 3.98
C VAL A 43 -6.45 -2.47 2.49
N ARG A 44 -6.36 -1.22 2.06
CA ARG A 44 -6.42 -0.77 0.66
C ARG A 44 -5.18 0.04 0.35
N GLY A 45 -4.79 0.11 -0.92
CA GLY A 45 -3.56 0.80 -1.30
C GLY A 45 -3.37 1.00 -2.80
N ASP A 46 -2.37 1.80 -3.14
CA ASP A 46 -2.04 2.23 -4.50
C ASP A 46 -1.40 1.14 -5.36
N ASN A 47 -0.63 0.24 -4.74
CA ASN A 47 0.20 -0.73 -5.42
C ASN A 47 -0.38 -2.14 -5.37
N LYS A 48 -0.30 -2.86 -6.50
CA LYS A 48 -0.69 -4.27 -6.56
C LYS A 48 0.14 -5.13 -5.59
N PRO A 49 -0.48 -6.08 -4.86
CA PRO A 49 -1.84 -6.59 -5.09
C PRO A 49 -2.97 -5.78 -4.42
N LEU A 50 -2.66 -4.73 -3.66
CA LEU A 50 -3.70 -3.87 -3.09
C LEU A 50 -4.42 -3.06 -4.16
N SER A 51 -5.60 -2.58 -3.79
CA SER A 51 -6.42 -1.67 -4.58
C SER A 51 -7.14 -0.70 -3.66
N TRP A 52 -7.45 0.51 -4.15
CA TRP A 52 -8.35 1.44 -3.45
C TRP A 52 -9.82 1.03 -3.55
N ASP A 53 -10.16 0.13 -4.46
CA ASP A 53 -11.55 -0.27 -4.69
C ASP A 53 -11.99 -1.49 -3.86
N GLN A 54 -11.04 -2.27 -3.33
CA GLN A 54 -11.32 -3.54 -2.67
C GLN A 54 -10.46 -3.74 -1.42
N ASP A 55 -11.12 -4.10 -0.32
CA ASP A 55 -10.43 -4.53 0.88
C ASP A 55 -9.64 -5.81 0.67
N THR A 56 -8.36 -5.76 1.04
CA THR A 56 -7.62 -6.96 1.39
C THR A 56 -7.81 -7.23 2.87
N GLN A 57 -8.48 -8.33 3.20
CA GLN A 57 -8.85 -8.67 4.57
C GLN A 57 -7.62 -8.99 5.45
N LEU A 58 -7.63 -8.48 6.69
CA LEU A 58 -6.65 -8.82 7.73
C LEU A 58 -7.22 -9.91 8.64
N SER A 59 -6.35 -10.78 9.12
CA SER A 59 -6.68 -11.81 10.10
C SER A 59 -6.41 -11.30 11.52
N LYS A 60 -7.31 -11.59 12.46
CA LYS A 60 -7.08 -11.33 13.89
C LYS A 60 -5.96 -12.25 14.39
N ILE A 61 -4.97 -11.70 15.11
CA ILE A 61 -3.78 -12.46 15.50
C ILE A 61 -3.54 -12.61 17.00
N ASP A 62 -4.23 -11.90 17.90
CA ASP A 62 -4.29 -12.19 19.37
C ASP A 62 -5.15 -11.15 20.14
N GLY A 63 -5.35 -11.38 21.45
CA GLY A 63 -6.30 -10.78 22.40
C GLY A 63 -6.30 -9.26 22.67
N ASP A 64 -5.67 -8.46 21.80
CA ASP A 64 -5.59 -6.99 21.90
C ASP A 64 -6.21 -6.26 20.69
N ASN A 65 -7.15 -6.92 20.00
CA ASN A 65 -7.72 -6.46 18.73
C ASN A 65 -6.64 -6.07 17.71
N LEU A 66 -5.64 -6.93 17.61
CA LEU A 66 -4.60 -6.84 16.60
C LEU A 66 -5.00 -7.65 15.37
N TYR A 67 -4.90 -7.01 14.22
CA TYR A 67 -5.18 -7.60 12.92
C TYR A 67 -3.93 -7.50 12.05
N GLN A 68 -3.65 -8.53 11.27
CA GLN A 68 -2.44 -8.62 10.46
C GLN A 68 -2.71 -9.17 9.06
N VAL A 69 -1.94 -8.67 8.10
CA VAL A 69 -1.81 -9.27 6.76
C VAL A 69 -0.38 -9.11 6.24
N LYS A 70 0.07 -10.09 5.46
CA LYS A 70 1.35 -10.06 4.75
C LYS A 70 1.08 -9.79 3.27
N ILE A 71 1.62 -8.69 2.75
CA ILE A 71 1.52 -8.30 1.34
C ILE A 71 2.90 -8.32 0.70
N THR A 72 2.98 -8.85 -0.52
CA THR A 72 4.21 -8.83 -1.32
C THR A 72 3.96 -8.03 -2.59
N TYR A 73 4.70 -6.94 -2.75
CA TYR A 73 4.72 -6.10 -3.95
C TYR A 73 5.88 -6.51 -4.85
N ILE A 74 5.68 -6.38 -6.16
CA ILE A 74 6.76 -6.38 -7.15
C ILE A 74 6.80 -4.96 -7.73
N THR A 75 7.71 -4.12 -7.23
CA THR A 75 7.69 -2.69 -7.52
C THR A 75 9.07 -2.05 -7.51
N GLY A 76 9.26 -1.01 -8.33
CA GLY A 76 10.43 -0.14 -8.27
C GLY A 76 10.28 0.99 -7.23
N TYR A 77 9.07 1.24 -6.73
CA TYR A 77 8.82 2.28 -5.74
C TYR A 77 9.46 1.95 -4.39
N LYS A 78 9.79 3.00 -3.64
CA LYS A 78 10.39 2.90 -2.29
C LYS A 78 9.35 2.88 -1.16
N PHE A 79 8.08 3.04 -1.50
CA PHE A 79 6.98 3.02 -0.54
C PHE A 79 5.69 2.58 -1.23
N ALA A 80 4.70 2.20 -0.42
CA ALA A 80 3.30 2.11 -0.80
C ALA A 80 2.48 3.11 0.00
N GLU A 81 1.37 3.55 -0.56
CA GLU A 81 0.34 4.31 0.15
C GLU A 81 -0.82 3.40 0.50
N VAL A 82 -1.26 3.44 1.76
CA VAL A 82 -2.32 2.57 2.26
C VAL A 82 -3.27 3.30 3.21
N LYS A 83 -4.47 2.76 3.36
CA LYS A 83 -5.36 3.01 4.49
C LYS A 83 -5.94 1.69 4.98
N PHE A 84 -6.07 1.55 6.29
CA PHE A 84 -6.85 0.48 6.90
C PHE A 84 -8.34 0.79 6.80
N THR A 85 -9.14 -0.28 6.87
CA THR A 85 -10.60 -0.19 6.88
C THR A 85 -11.19 -1.01 8.01
N ILE A 86 -12.31 -0.56 8.55
CA ILE A 86 -13.19 -1.35 9.44
C ILE A 86 -14.55 -1.39 8.78
N ASN A 87 -15.09 -2.60 8.57
CA ASN A 87 -16.40 -2.82 7.93
C ASN A 87 -16.54 -2.11 6.57
N GLY A 88 -15.45 -1.96 5.82
CA GLY A 88 -15.42 -1.28 4.52
C GLY A 88 -15.16 0.23 4.58
N GLU A 89 -15.20 0.84 5.76
CA GLU A 89 -14.97 2.28 5.95
C GLU A 89 -13.50 2.60 6.19
N TYR A 90 -13.01 3.64 5.52
CA TYR A 90 -11.62 4.09 5.65
C TYR A 90 -11.32 4.70 7.02
N GLU A 91 -10.11 4.44 7.50
CA GLU A 91 -9.49 5.24 8.55
C GLU A 91 -9.09 6.63 8.04
N LEU A 92 -8.84 7.54 8.99
CA LEU A 92 -8.22 8.84 8.78
C LEU A 92 -8.97 9.62 7.69
N GLN A 93 -10.30 9.67 7.80
CA GLN A 93 -11.18 10.35 6.85
C GLN A 93 -10.74 11.79 6.64
N ASN A 94 -10.63 12.22 5.38
CA ASN A 94 -10.14 13.54 4.97
C ASN A 94 -8.67 13.84 5.34
N MET A 95 -7.91 12.85 5.80
CA MET A 95 -6.49 12.96 6.07
C MET A 95 -5.69 12.16 5.04
N PRO A 96 -4.40 12.49 4.82
CA PRO A 96 -3.55 11.78 3.87
C PRO A 96 -3.50 10.27 4.09
N ASN A 97 -3.16 9.54 3.03
CA ASN A 97 -2.86 8.11 3.11
C ASN A 97 -1.64 7.85 3.99
N ARG A 98 -1.58 6.68 4.60
CA ARG A 98 -0.37 6.23 5.31
C ARG A 98 0.72 5.93 4.28
N LYS A 99 1.90 6.50 4.46
CA LYS A 99 3.08 6.23 3.62
C LYS A 99 3.97 5.16 4.26
N VAL A 100 4.05 4.00 3.63
CA VAL A 100 4.77 2.82 4.12
C VAL A 100 6.07 2.69 3.37
N LYS A 101 7.17 3.22 3.94
CA LYS A 101 8.50 3.09 3.35
C LYS A 101 8.98 1.65 3.43
N PHE A 102 9.45 1.12 2.32
CA PHE A 102 10.03 -0.21 2.27
C PHE A 102 11.43 -0.22 2.89
N ASN A 103 11.74 -1.29 3.62
CA ASN A 103 13.07 -1.56 4.11
C ASN A 103 13.95 -2.10 2.96
N ASP A 104 15.22 -1.69 2.92
CA ASP A 104 16.17 -2.10 1.88
C ASP A 104 16.44 -3.61 1.87
N SER A 105 16.21 -4.31 2.99
CA SER A 105 16.28 -5.78 3.07
C SER A 105 15.14 -6.51 2.34
N GLY A 106 14.09 -5.79 1.92
CA GLY A 106 12.93 -6.36 1.25
C GLY A 106 11.80 -6.81 2.18
N ILE A 107 11.96 -6.69 3.50
CA ILE A 107 10.93 -7.02 4.50
C ILE A 107 10.70 -5.83 5.43
N THR A 108 9.46 -5.37 5.49
CA THR A 108 9.03 -4.23 6.32
C THR A 108 7.96 -4.67 7.30
N TYR A 109 8.12 -4.34 8.58
CA TYR A 109 7.07 -4.48 9.58
C TYR A 109 6.42 -3.12 9.81
N TYR A 110 5.13 -3.01 9.56
CA TYR A 110 4.39 -1.76 9.69
C TYR A 110 3.30 -1.91 10.75
N ASN A 111 3.54 -1.29 11.91
CA ASN A 111 2.58 -1.27 13.03
C ASN A 111 1.85 0.08 13.06
N ALA A 112 0.53 0.03 13.26
CA ALA A 112 -0.33 1.21 13.36
C ALA A 112 -1.46 1.01 14.38
N VAL A 113 -2.07 2.12 14.79
CA VAL A 113 -3.34 2.16 15.50
C VAL A 113 -4.36 2.84 14.57
N PHE A 114 -5.53 2.22 14.41
CA PHE A 114 -6.59 2.73 13.55
C PHE A 114 -6.98 4.16 13.95
N ASP A 115 -7.18 5.04 12.97
CA ASP A 115 -7.50 6.48 13.15
C ASP A 115 -6.48 7.31 13.96
N GLN A 116 -5.29 6.77 14.21
CA GLN A 116 -4.19 7.54 14.80
C GLN A 116 -3.07 7.74 13.79
N GLU A 117 -2.72 9.01 13.55
CA GLU A 117 -1.52 9.36 12.83
C GLU A 117 -0.30 8.78 13.53
N LYS A 118 0.63 8.27 12.72
CA LYS A 118 1.91 7.78 13.25
C LYS A 118 2.73 9.01 13.67
N LYS A 119 2.98 9.14 14.98
CA LYS A 119 3.92 10.13 15.53
C LYS A 119 5.34 9.89 15.03
#